data_AF-A0A969K261-F1
#
_entry.id   AF-A0A969K261-F1
#
_cell.length_a   1.000
_cell.length_b   1.000
_cell.length_c   1.000
_cell.angle_alpha   90.00
_cell.angle_beta   90.00
_cell.angle_gamma   90.00
#
_symmetry.space_group_name_H-M   'P 1'
#
loop_
_entity.id
_entity.type
_entity.pdbx_description
1 polymer ?
#
loop_
_entity_poly.entity_id
_entity_poly.type
_entity_poly.pdbx_seq_one_letter_code
_entity_poly.pdbx_strand_id
1 'polypeptide(L)'
;MNVQDGGSVLAKSAGQPRDFKNRALGLVSTRSFPAIVGTADMMLKSSGVTLVGYEKIGSGYCTAVVRGNIADVRIAVEVGADIAQQFGQLVSKVIIPRPLPNLDAVLPIGSRLAKMMENRGHNRLSNQAVGLLETRGFPAMVGAADAMLKSADVQFAAYEIVGAGLCTAIIRGRVADVAIAVEAGMHEAERIGELHAVMVIPRPLDDLEQTLPVSSCWLEKPQPLSLPIELKETQKELLELPDLAQLQAPTPKSE
;
A
#
# COMPACT_ATOMS: atom_id res chain seq x y z
N MET A 1 27.14 -28.42 47.08
CA MET A 1 26.70 -29.14 45.86
C MET A 1 25.32 -28.64 45.53
N ASN A 2 25.18 -27.83 44.48
CA ASN A 2 23.89 -27.58 43.85
C ASN A 2 24.15 -27.48 42.34
N VAL A 3 23.66 -28.50 41.65
CA VAL A 3 23.63 -28.61 40.20
C VAL A 3 22.55 -27.63 39.73
N GLN A 4 22.91 -26.66 38.90
CA GLN A 4 21.93 -25.86 38.17
C GLN A 4 21.92 -26.32 36.72
N ASP A 5 20.72 -26.77 36.34
CA ASP A 5 20.27 -27.26 35.06
C ASP A 5 20.63 -26.34 33.89
N GLY A 6 21.06 -26.99 32.80
CA GLY A 6 20.88 -26.46 31.47
C GLY A 6 19.40 -26.55 31.07
N GLY A 7 18.84 -25.46 30.54
CA GLY A 7 17.48 -25.49 30.04
C GLY A 7 16.90 -24.14 29.64
N SER A 8 17.23 -23.70 28.43
CA SER A 8 16.33 -23.06 27.45
C SER A 8 16.98 -21.91 26.68
N VAL A 9 17.82 -22.28 25.70
CA VAL A 9 18.26 -21.38 24.60
C VAL A 9 17.28 -21.48 23.41
N LEU A 10 16.02 -21.88 23.64
CA LEU A 10 15.04 -22.16 22.59
C LEU A 10 13.74 -21.41 22.84
N ALA A 11 13.75 -20.08 22.71
CA ALA A 11 12.53 -19.27 22.58
C ALA A 11 12.82 -17.87 22.02
N LYS A 12 13.48 -17.76 20.85
CA LYS A 12 13.53 -16.50 20.07
C LYS A 12 13.44 -16.77 18.57
N SER A 13 12.27 -17.16 18.08
CA SER A 13 11.96 -17.08 16.64
C SER A 13 10.48 -16.82 16.31
N ALA A 14 9.76 -16.09 17.17
CA ALA A 14 8.55 -15.41 16.73
C ALA A 14 8.97 -14.22 15.85
N GLY A 15 8.74 -14.34 14.54
CA GLY A 15 9.32 -13.51 13.49
C GLY A 15 9.19 -12.01 13.74
N GLN A 16 10.33 -11.35 13.94
CA GLN A 16 10.40 -9.90 13.79
C GLN A 16 9.93 -9.52 12.37
N PRO A 17 9.11 -8.46 12.23
CA PRO A 17 8.74 -7.95 10.91
C PRO A 17 10.00 -7.62 10.14
N ARG A 18 10.25 -8.34 9.03
CA ARG A 18 11.40 -8.08 8.16
C ARG A 18 11.25 -6.68 7.58
N ASP A 19 12.21 -5.80 7.85
CA ASP A 19 12.26 -4.48 7.26
C ASP A 19 12.69 -4.59 5.79
N PHE A 20 11.84 -4.10 4.89
CA PHE A 20 12.10 -4.08 3.44
C PHE A 20 12.44 -2.68 2.93
N LYS A 21 12.62 -1.69 3.82
CA LYS A 21 13.05 -0.34 3.42
C LYS A 21 14.34 -0.42 2.61
N ASN A 22 14.37 0.30 1.48
CA ASN A 22 15.51 0.37 0.56
C ASN A 22 15.98 -0.98 -0.04
N ARG A 23 15.15 -2.02 -0.03
CA ARG A 23 15.46 -3.27 -0.75
C ARG A 23 14.97 -3.19 -2.19
N ALA A 24 15.62 -3.90 -3.10
CA ALA A 24 15.18 -3.99 -4.48
C ALA A 24 13.88 -4.81 -4.57
N LEU A 25 13.03 -4.51 -5.55
CA LEU A 25 11.83 -5.27 -5.90
C LEU A 25 12.11 -6.10 -7.15
N GLY A 26 11.71 -7.36 -7.13
CA GLY A 26 11.63 -8.20 -8.31
C GLY A 26 10.21 -8.72 -8.49
N LEU A 27 9.70 -8.65 -9.71
CA LEU A 27 8.41 -9.21 -10.09
C LEU A 27 8.58 -10.12 -11.30
N VAL A 28 7.96 -11.30 -11.24
CA VAL A 28 7.80 -12.19 -12.40
C VAL A 28 6.32 -12.57 -12.47
N SER A 29 5.71 -12.44 -13.64
CA SER A 29 4.29 -12.72 -13.85
C SER A 29 4.08 -13.84 -14.86
N THR A 30 3.10 -14.70 -14.59
CA THR A 30 2.70 -15.81 -15.45
C THR A 30 1.18 -15.87 -15.63
N ARG A 31 0.71 -16.67 -16.61
CA ARG A 31 -0.73 -16.94 -16.84
C ARG A 31 -1.30 -18.13 -16.06
N SER A 32 -0.58 -18.63 -15.04
CA SER A 32 -0.98 -19.83 -14.31
C SER A 32 -0.46 -19.85 -12.88
N PHE A 33 -1.33 -20.20 -11.93
CA PHE A 33 -0.95 -20.26 -10.52
C PHE A 33 0.08 -21.35 -10.21
N PRO A 34 -0.07 -22.61 -10.67
CA PRO A 34 0.99 -23.61 -10.54
C PRO A 34 2.33 -23.16 -11.15
N ALA A 35 2.28 -22.52 -12.32
CA ALA A 35 3.49 -22.03 -12.97
C ALA A 35 4.19 -20.94 -12.15
N ILE A 36 3.44 -20.01 -11.54
CA ILE A 36 4.06 -18.97 -10.70
C ILE A 36 4.64 -19.55 -9.42
N VAL A 37 4.03 -20.58 -8.83
CA VAL A 37 4.55 -21.22 -7.61
C VAL A 37 5.88 -21.92 -7.90
N GLY A 38 5.96 -22.70 -8.98
CA GLY A 38 7.22 -23.32 -9.42
C GLY A 38 8.29 -22.28 -9.79
N THR A 39 7.86 -21.19 -10.44
CA THR A 39 8.75 -20.05 -10.75
C THR A 39 9.32 -19.42 -9.48
N ALA A 40 8.46 -19.12 -8.49
CA ALA A 40 8.88 -18.52 -7.23
C ALA A 40 9.83 -19.41 -6.42
N ASP A 41 9.60 -20.73 -6.42
CA ASP A 41 10.52 -21.70 -5.81
C ASP A 41 11.92 -21.62 -6.44
N MET A 42 12.00 -21.53 -7.77
CA MET A 42 13.28 -21.35 -8.47
C MET A 42 13.93 -20.00 -8.20
N MET A 43 13.15 -18.92 -8.10
CA MET A 43 13.65 -17.59 -7.71
C MET A 43 14.28 -17.62 -6.31
N LEU A 44 13.65 -18.31 -5.35
CA LEU A 44 14.13 -18.43 -3.97
C LEU A 44 15.36 -19.33 -3.83
N LYS A 45 15.51 -20.33 -4.71
CA LYS A 45 16.67 -21.22 -4.72
C LYS A 45 17.90 -20.62 -5.40
N SER A 46 17.74 -19.62 -6.27
CA SER A 46 18.85 -19.08 -7.04
C SER A 46 19.67 -18.00 -6.33
N SER A 47 19.11 -17.31 -5.33
CA SER A 47 19.78 -16.19 -4.66
C SER A 47 19.15 -15.81 -3.30
N GLY A 48 19.75 -14.86 -2.58
CA GLY A 48 19.32 -14.41 -1.24
C GLY A 48 18.07 -13.51 -1.23
N VAL A 49 17.01 -13.87 -1.95
CA VAL A 49 15.75 -13.10 -1.98
C VAL A 49 14.71 -13.62 -0.99
N THR A 50 13.77 -12.76 -0.62
CA THR A 50 12.59 -13.10 0.20
C THR A 50 11.33 -12.95 -0.64
N LEU A 51 10.51 -14.00 -0.71
CA LEU A 51 9.17 -13.92 -1.29
C LEU A 51 8.27 -13.14 -0.34
N VAL A 52 7.67 -12.06 -0.84
CA VAL A 52 6.67 -11.26 -0.10
C VAL A 52 5.30 -11.89 -0.25
N GLY A 53 4.95 -12.32 -1.47
CA GLY A 53 3.67 -12.93 -1.75
C GLY A 53 3.42 -13.08 -3.25
N TYR A 54 2.14 -13.34 -3.56
CA TYR A 54 1.65 -13.43 -4.93
C TYR A 54 0.55 -12.40 -5.13
N GLU A 55 0.58 -11.72 -6.27
CA GLU A 55 -0.47 -10.80 -6.69
C GLU A 55 -1.27 -11.40 -7.84
N LYS A 56 -2.61 -11.33 -7.76
CA LYS A 56 -3.53 -11.98 -8.71
C LYS A 56 -4.50 -10.95 -9.25
N ILE A 57 -4.58 -10.83 -10.57
CA ILE A 57 -5.29 -9.71 -11.22
C ILE A 57 -6.40 -10.18 -12.18
N GLY A 58 -6.85 -11.43 -12.04
CA GLY A 58 -7.84 -12.07 -12.91
C GLY A 58 -7.23 -12.73 -14.16
N SER A 59 -8.05 -13.44 -14.94
CA SER A 59 -7.66 -14.15 -16.19
C SER A 59 -6.40 -15.02 -16.11
N GLY A 60 -6.13 -15.60 -14.94
CA GLY A 60 -4.96 -16.46 -14.71
C GLY A 60 -3.65 -15.71 -14.46
N TYR A 61 -3.62 -14.37 -14.56
CA TYR A 61 -2.43 -13.58 -14.31
C TYR A 61 -2.06 -13.62 -12.82
N CYS A 62 -0.90 -14.19 -12.54
CA CYS A 62 -0.34 -14.32 -11.20
C CYS A 62 1.10 -13.82 -11.19
N THR A 63 1.46 -12.98 -10.22
CA THR A 63 2.79 -12.37 -10.12
C THR A 63 3.45 -12.75 -8.81
N ALA A 64 4.67 -13.29 -8.86
CA ALA A 64 5.50 -13.49 -7.68
C ALA A 64 6.22 -12.17 -7.34
N VAL A 65 6.18 -11.79 -6.07
CA VAL A 65 6.80 -10.57 -5.55
C VAL A 65 7.97 -10.94 -4.65
N VAL A 66 9.19 -10.57 -5.03
CA VAL A 66 10.40 -10.81 -4.23
C VAL A 66 11.11 -9.53 -3.84
N ARG A 67 11.76 -9.54 -2.67
CA ARG A 67 12.57 -8.45 -2.13
C ARG A 67 13.96 -8.95 -1.75
N GLY A 68 14.98 -8.12 -1.95
CA GLY A 68 16.36 -8.50 -1.65
C GLY A 68 17.36 -7.40 -1.97
N ASN A 69 18.65 -7.75 -1.98
CA ASN A 69 19.66 -6.86 -2.55
C ASN A 69 19.52 -6.86 -4.08
N ILE A 70 19.98 -5.81 -4.74
CA ILE A 70 19.83 -5.70 -6.21
C ILE A 70 20.50 -6.84 -6.98
N ALA A 71 21.66 -7.33 -6.52
CA ALA A 71 22.34 -8.45 -7.16
C ALA A 71 21.52 -9.74 -7.05
N ASP A 72 21.01 -10.05 -5.86
CA ASP A 72 20.16 -11.21 -5.62
C ASP A 72 18.86 -11.13 -6.43
N VAL A 73 18.18 -9.98 -6.39
CA VAL A 73 16.93 -9.78 -7.12
C VAL A 73 17.11 -9.93 -8.63
N ARG A 74 18.22 -9.44 -9.20
CA ARG A 74 18.52 -9.65 -10.63
C ARG A 74 18.63 -11.13 -10.96
N ILE A 75 19.41 -11.89 -10.19
CA ILE A 75 19.59 -13.33 -10.41
C ILE A 75 18.25 -14.07 -10.26
N ALA A 76 17.50 -13.79 -9.19
CA ALA A 76 16.20 -14.38 -8.95
C ALA A 76 15.23 -14.15 -10.12
N VAL A 77 15.07 -12.90 -10.56
CA VAL A 77 14.10 -12.54 -11.60
C VAL A 77 14.48 -13.13 -12.95
N GLU A 78 15.77 -13.15 -13.32
CA GLU A 78 16.21 -13.78 -14.57
C GLU A 78 15.94 -15.29 -14.56
N VAL A 79 16.35 -16.00 -13.51
CA VAL A 79 16.09 -17.45 -13.38
C VAL A 79 14.58 -17.74 -13.39
N GLY A 80 13.79 -16.95 -12.66
CA GLY A 80 12.34 -17.12 -12.63
C GLY A 80 11.69 -16.89 -14.00
N ALA A 81 12.14 -15.86 -14.73
CA ALA A 81 11.63 -15.57 -16.05
C ALA A 81 11.97 -16.67 -17.06
N ASP A 82 13.19 -17.20 -17.03
CA ASP A 82 13.61 -18.30 -17.90
C ASP A 82 12.76 -19.56 -17.67
N ILE A 83 12.51 -19.91 -16.40
CA ILE A 83 11.64 -21.04 -16.04
C ILE A 83 10.22 -20.82 -16.52
N ALA A 84 9.65 -19.64 -16.29
CA ALA A 84 8.31 -19.30 -16.76
C ALA A 84 8.21 -19.35 -18.30
N GLN A 85 9.27 -18.97 -19.00
CA GLN A 85 9.35 -19.01 -20.45
C GLN A 85 9.44 -20.44 -20.98
N GLN A 86 10.20 -21.33 -20.32
CA GLN A 86 10.26 -22.75 -20.67
C GLN A 86 8.89 -23.43 -20.61
N PHE A 87 8.03 -23.01 -19.68
CA PHE A 87 6.65 -23.48 -19.59
C PHE A 87 5.68 -22.75 -20.54
N GLY A 88 6.14 -21.77 -21.31
CA GLY A 88 5.30 -20.94 -22.18
C GLY A 88 4.28 -20.09 -21.40
N GLN A 89 4.57 -19.78 -20.14
CA GLN A 89 3.66 -19.08 -19.23
C GLN A 89 4.10 -17.67 -18.87
N LEU A 90 5.31 -17.24 -19.24
CA LEU A 90 5.83 -15.90 -18.93
C LEU A 90 4.94 -14.81 -19.55
N VAL A 91 4.55 -13.84 -18.72
CA VAL A 91 3.82 -12.63 -19.14
C VAL A 91 4.77 -11.45 -19.21
N SER A 92 5.40 -11.12 -18.08
CA SER A 92 6.26 -9.94 -17.94
C SER A 92 7.12 -10.07 -16.69
N LYS A 93 8.23 -9.34 -16.66
CA LYS A 93 9.11 -9.24 -15.48
C LYS A 93 9.55 -7.78 -15.28
N VAL A 94 9.79 -7.38 -14.03
CA VAL A 94 10.42 -6.08 -13.74
C VAL A 94 11.33 -6.19 -12.53
N ILE A 95 12.39 -5.38 -12.53
CA ILE A 95 13.30 -5.20 -11.41
C ILE A 95 13.35 -3.72 -11.10
N ILE A 96 12.99 -3.33 -9.88
CA ILE A 96 13.09 -1.95 -9.40
C ILE A 96 14.19 -1.90 -8.34
N PRO A 97 15.36 -1.29 -8.63
CA PRO A 97 16.50 -1.32 -7.71
C PRO A 97 16.26 -0.60 -6.39
N ARG A 98 15.46 0.45 -6.43
CA ARG A 98 15.13 1.29 -5.27
C ARG A 98 13.73 1.85 -5.50
N PRO A 99 12.67 1.10 -5.13
CA PRO A 99 11.33 1.65 -5.20
C PRO A 99 11.19 2.78 -4.20
N LEU A 100 10.45 3.82 -4.61
CA LEU A 100 10.21 4.96 -3.74
C LEU A 100 9.29 4.56 -2.58
N PRO A 101 9.43 5.16 -1.38
CA PRO A 101 8.61 4.81 -0.22
C PRO A 101 7.10 4.86 -0.47
N ASN A 102 6.65 5.82 -1.28
CA ASN A 102 5.25 5.96 -1.66
C ASN A 102 4.73 4.76 -2.47
N LEU A 103 5.57 4.15 -3.31
CA LEU A 103 5.23 2.92 -4.03
C LEU A 103 5.06 1.73 -3.07
N ASP A 104 5.99 1.57 -2.11
CA ASP A 104 5.95 0.51 -1.09
C ASP A 104 4.77 0.67 -0.11
N ALA A 105 4.30 1.91 0.12
CA ALA A 105 3.18 2.21 1.03
C ALA A 105 1.82 1.79 0.45
N VAL A 106 1.66 1.93 -0.87
CA VAL A 106 0.41 1.64 -1.59
C VAL A 106 0.33 0.18 -2.01
N LEU A 107 1.40 -0.35 -2.61
CA LEU A 107 1.38 -1.69 -3.19
C LEU A 107 1.56 -2.78 -2.11
N PRO A 108 1.04 -3.99 -2.35
CA PRO A 108 1.27 -5.16 -1.50
C PRO A 108 2.69 -5.75 -1.65
N ILE A 109 3.70 -4.90 -1.80
CA ILE A 109 5.11 -5.26 -2.06
C ILE A 109 6.03 -4.99 -0.85
N GLY A 110 5.52 -4.29 0.17
CA GLY A 110 6.22 -4.03 1.43
C GLY A 110 5.80 -4.97 2.58
N SER A 111 6.54 -4.93 3.69
CA SER A 111 6.03 -5.51 4.94
C SER A 111 4.86 -4.65 5.43
N ARG A 112 3.84 -5.30 5.97
CA ARG A 112 2.56 -4.76 6.46
C ARG A 112 2.67 -3.54 7.42
N LEU A 113 3.89 -3.13 7.79
CA LEU A 113 4.26 -2.08 8.73
C LEU A 113 4.51 -0.69 8.10
N ALA A 114 4.77 -0.59 6.79
CA ALA A 114 4.89 0.73 6.12
C ALA A 114 3.60 1.57 6.28
N LYS A 115 2.45 0.88 6.43
CA LYS A 115 1.13 1.45 6.71
C LYS A 115 1.03 2.23 8.03
N MET A 116 2.02 2.15 8.93
CA MET A 116 1.96 2.77 10.26
C MET A 116 2.82 4.05 10.39
N MET A 117 3.60 4.44 9.38
CA MET A 117 4.62 5.49 9.53
C MET A 117 4.29 6.86 8.92
N GLU A 118 3.13 7.06 8.30
CA GLU A 118 2.77 8.34 7.66
C GLU A 118 1.61 9.07 8.37
N ASN A 119 1.73 9.25 9.68
CA ASN A 119 0.90 10.21 10.41
C ASN A 119 1.48 11.63 10.28
N ARG A 120 1.22 12.31 9.17
CA ARG A 120 1.33 13.78 9.08
C ARG A 120 0.27 14.39 8.16
N GLY A 121 -0.87 14.73 8.76
CA GLY A 121 -1.72 15.92 8.56
C GLY A 121 -2.15 16.37 7.16
N HIS A 122 -3.47 16.59 7.05
CA HIS A 122 -4.27 17.19 5.97
C HIS A 122 -4.34 16.36 4.69
N ASN A 123 -5.53 16.28 4.08
CA ASN A 123 -5.82 15.60 2.82
C ASN A 123 -4.99 16.20 1.67
N ARG A 124 -3.71 15.79 1.53
CA ARG A 124 -2.76 16.35 0.55
C ARG A 124 -3.18 16.14 -0.89
N LEU A 125 -4.20 15.32 -1.13
CA LEU A 125 -4.68 14.92 -2.44
C LEU A 125 -5.95 15.65 -2.88
N SER A 126 -6.53 16.53 -2.05
CA SER A 126 -7.76 17.25 -2.41
C SER A 126 -7.50 18.33 -3.47
N ASN A 127 -8.42 18.45 -4.44
CA ASN A 127 -8.36 19.40 -5.56
C ASN A 127 -7.07 19.30 -6.42
N GLN A 128 -6.43 18.12 -6.44
CA GLN A 128 -5.30 17.83 -7.32
C GLN A 128 -5.78 17.27 -8.66
N ALA A 129 -4.92 17.27 -9.67
CA ALA A 129 -5.18 16.51 -10.90
C ALA A 129 -5.13 15.00 -10.63
N VAL A 130 -5.84 14.20 -11.41
CA VAL A 130 -5.75 12.73 -11.42
C VAL A 130 -5.02 12.29 -12.68
N GLY A 131 -4.06 11.39 -12.55
CA GLY A 131 -3.55 10.57 -13.65
C GLY A 131 -3.98 9.12 -13.44
N LEU A 132 -4.50 8.50 -14.49
CA LEU A 132 -4.87 7.09 -14.53
C LEU A 132 -4.07 6.42 -15.65
N LEU A 133 -3.39 5.33 -15.34
CA LEU A 133 -2.64 4.54 -16.31
C LEU A 133 -2.97 3.07 -16.12
N GLU A 134 -3.69 2.50 -17.07
CA GLU A 134 -4.08 1.10 -17.07
C GLU A 134 -3.14 0.27 -17.93
N THR A 135 -2.71 -0.86 -17.38
CA THR A 135 -1.89 -1.85 -18.08
C THR A 135 -2.52 -3.22 -17.99
N ARG A 136 -2.15 -4.09 -18.93
CA ARG A 136 -2.43 -5.52 -18.82
C ARG A 136 -1.22 -6.22 -18.18
N GLY A 137 -1.33 -6.52 -16.89
CA GLY A 137 -0.29 -7.17 -16.10
C GLY A 137 0.23 -6.31 -14.94
N PHE A 138 0.32 -6.91 -13.76
CA PHE A 138 0.76 -6.23 -12.55
C PHE A 138 2.21 -5.68 -12.65
N PRO A 139 3.21 -6.41 -13.20
CA PRO A 139 4.57 -5.86 -13.34
C PRO A 139 4.64 -4.59 -14.19
N ALA A 140 3.83 -4.49 -15.25
CA ALA A 140 3.79 -3.32 -16.11
C ALA A 140 3.24 -2.10 -15.34
N MET A 141 2.13 -2.28 -14.61
CA MET A 141 1.57 -1.24 -13.73
C MET A 141 2.57 -0.76 -12.69
N VAL A 142 3.27 -1.68 -12.00
CA VAL A 142 4.24 -1.34 -10.96
C VAL A 142 5.45 -0.61 -11.52
N GLY A 143 5.97 -1.06 -12.68
CA GLY A 143 7.06 -0.36 -13.37
C GLY A 143 6.65 1.04 -13.82
N ALA A 144 5.47 1.16 -14.42
CA ALA A 144 4.91 2.45 -14.81
C ALA A 144 4.75 3.40 -13.60
N ALA A 145 4.23 2.90 -12.47
CA ALA A 145 4.11 3.68 -11.24
C ALA A 145 5.46 4.16 -10.70
N ASP A 146 6.48 3.31 -10.73
CA ASP A 146 7.85 3.70 -10.36
C ASP A 146 8.43 4.78 -11.28
N ALA A 147 8.21 4.65 -12.60
CA ALA A 147 8.62 5.66 -13.57
C ALA A 147 7.87 6.99 -13.38
N MET A 148 6.56 6.95 -13.16
CA MET A 148 5.73 8.13 -12.86
C MET A 148 6.27 8.90 -11.65
N LEU A 149 6.49 8.21 -10.53
CA LEU A 149 6.98 8.80 -9.29
C LEU A 149 8.40 9.36 -9.38
N LYS A 150 9.23 8.83 -10.29
CA LYS A 150 10.60 9.31 -10.52
C LYS A 150 10.69 10.47 -11.49
N SER A 151 9.65 10.70 -12.29
CA SER A 151 9.67 11.66 -13.39
C SER A 151 9.11 13.03 -13.01
N ALA A 152 8.20 13.09 -12.04
CA ALA A 152 7.60 14.34 -11.57
C ALA A 152 7.18 14.27 -10.10
N ASP A 153 6.82 15.43 -9.52
CA ASP A 153 6.28 15.52 -8.16
C ASP A 153 4.80 15.10 -8.14
N VAL A 154 4.59 13.78 -8.14
CA VAL A 154 3.26 13.16 -8.07
C VAL A 154 3.22 12.15 -6.94
N GLN A 155 2.03 11.89 -6.43
CA GLN A 155 1.77 10.90 -5.40
C GLN A 155 1.03 9.71 -6.01
N PHE A 156 1.50 8.50 -5.77
CA PHE A 156 0.77 7.28 -6.06
C PHE A 156 -0.30 7.11 -4.99
N ALA A 157 -1.54 7.26 -5.41
CA ALA A 157 -2.70 7.31 -4.51
C ALA A 157 -3.27 5.91 -4.29
N ALA A 158 -3.45 5.15 -5.37
CA ALA A 158 -3.98 3.79 -5.33
C ALA A 158 -3.63 3.05 -6.62
N TYR A 159 -3.94 1.76 -6.62
CA TYR A 159 -4.10 0.99 -7.83
C TYR A 159 -5.41 0.22 -7.74
N GLU A 160 -6.01 -0.06 -8.89
CA GLU A 160 -7.29 -0.77 -8.97
C GLU A 160 -7.15 -1.97 -9.91
N ILE A 161 -7.75 -3.09 -9.53
CA ILE A 161 -7.81 -4.31 -10.35
C ILE A 161 -9.28 -4.51 -10.73
N VAL A 162 -9.60 -4.23 -11.99
CA VAL A 162 -10.96 -4.42 -12.53
C VAL A 162 -11.20 -5.87 -13.00
N GLY A 163 -10.13 -6.64 -13.18
CA GLY A 163 -10.17 -8.02 -13.67
C GLY A 163 -9.63 -8.14 -15.10
N ALA A 164 -9.80 -9.31 -15.71
CA ALA A 164 -9.27 -9.62 -17.05
C ALA A 164 -7.74 -9.49 -17.23
N GLY A 165 -6.97 -9.31 -16.15
CA GLY A 165 -5.55 -8.98 -16.22
C GLY A 165 -5.25 -7.47 -16.29
N LEU A 166 -6.26 -6.61 -16.13
CA LEU A 166 -6.12 -5.16 -16.15
C LEU A 166 -5.84 -4.60 -14.75
N CYS A 167 -4.91 -3.67 -14.69
CA CYS A 167 -4.48 -2.98 -13.48
C CYS A 167 -4.29 -1.50 -13.77
N THR A 168 -5.02 -0.64 -13.06
CA THR A 168 -4.92 0.81 -13.18
C THR A 168 -4.08 1.39 -12.05
N ALA A 169 -3.02 2.12 -12.39
CA ALA A 169 -2.27 2.98 -11.49
C ALA A 169 -2.96 4.36 -11.39
N ILE A 170 -3.12 4.87 -10.17
CA ILE A 170 -3.75 6.17 -9.91
C ILE A 170 -2.74 7.08 -9.23
N ILE A 171 -2.41 8.20 -9.88
CA ILE A 171 -1.53 9.24 -9.35
C ILE A 171 -2.27 10.57 -9.16
N ARG A 172 -1.75 11.40 -8.26
CA ARG A 172 -2.29 12.74 -7.94
C ARG A 172 -1.15 13.76 -7.90
N GLY A 173 -1.43 14.99 -8.30
CA GLY A 173 -0.44 16.07 -8.27
C GLY A 173 -0.92 17.32 -9.01
N ARG A 174 0.00 18.23 -9.34
CA ARG A 174 -0.32 19.36 -10.23
C ARG A 174 -0.54 18.84 -11.65
N VAL A 175 -1.41 19.49 -12.42
CA VAL A 175 -1.77 19.06 -13.79
C VAL A 175 -0.53 18.83 -14.67
N ALA A 176 0.45 19.74 -14.61
CA ALA A 176 1.67 19.63 -15.40
C ALA A 176 2.54 18.43 -14.96
N ASP A 177 2.68 18.20 -13.66
CA ASP A 177 3.45 17.06 -13.13
C ASP A 177 2.78 15.74 -13.48
N VAL A 178 1.45 15.66 -13.38
CA VAL A 178 0.68 14.48 -13.75
C VAL A 178 0.85 14.16 -15.24
N ALA A 179 0.81 15.16 -16.12
CA ALA A 179 1.04 14.95 -17.55
C ALA A 179 2.43 14.37 -17.83
N ILE A 180 3.48 14.95 -17.24
CA ILE A 180 4.88 14.48 -17.39
C ILE A 180 5.03 13.06 -16.84
N ALA A 181 4.48 12.81 -15.65
CA ALA A 181 4.54 11.49 -15.02
C ALA A 181 3.87 10.44 -15.92
N VAL A 182 2.64 10.70 -16.37
CA VAL A 182 1.88 9.78 -17.22
C VAL A 182 2.64 9.44 -18.50
N GLU A 183 3.25 10.41 -19.17
CA GLU A 183 4.06 10.17 -20.37
C GLU A 183 5.23 9.21 -20.10
N ALA A 184 5.96 9.42 -19.00
CA ALA A 184 7.03 8.50 -18.58
C ALA A 184 6.50 7.11 -18.22
N GLY A 185 5.35 7.05 -17.54
CA GLY A 185 4.68 5.80 -17.19
C GLY A 185 4.22 5.01 -18.41
N MET A 186 3.72 5.68 -19.46
CA MET A 186 3.29 5.05 -20.72
C MET A 186 4.44 4.31 -21.38
N HIS A 187 5.58 4.99 -21.52
CA HIS A 187 6.77 4.41 -22.13
C HIS A 187 7.26 3.17 -21.37
N GLU A 188 7.24 3.24 -20.04
CA GLU A 188 7.67 2.12 -19.18
C GLU A 188 6.67 0.95 -19.21
N ALA A 189 5.37 1.23 -19.26
CA ALA A 189 4.32 0.23 -19.38
C ALA A 189 4.46 -0.59 -20.68
N GLU A 190 4.65 0.09 -21.82
CA GLU A 190 4.86 -0.55 -23.12
C GLU A 190 6.17 -1.34 -23.18
N ARG A 191 7.21 -0.88 -22.46
CA ARG A 191 8.50 -1.58 -22.38
C ARG A 191 8.41 -2.90 -21.59
N ILE A 192 7.60 -2.94 -20.54
CA ILE A 192 7.48 -4.11 -19.64
C ILE A 192 6.38 -5.08 -20.10
N GLY A 193 5.27 -4.55 -20.59
CA GLY A 193 4.07 -5.31 -20.93
C GLY A 193 3.19 -4.55 -21.92
N GLU A 194 1.88 -4.48 -21.64
CA GLU A 194 0.92 -3.82 -22.53
C GLU A 194 0.27 -2.63 -21.80
N LEU A 195 0.38 -1.45 -22.39
CA LEU A 195 -0.42 -0.28 -22.03
C LEU A 195 -1.84 -0.45 -22.60
N HIS A 196 -2.87 -0.28 -21.77
CA HIS A 196 -4.27 -0.44 -22.17
C HIS A 196 -4.97 0.90 -22.38
N ALA A 197 -4.94 1.77 -21.36
CA ALA A 197 -5.63 3.06 -21.39
C ALA A 197 -4.93 4.08 -20.49
N VAL A 198 -5.13 5.36 -20.80
CA VAL A 198 -4.58 6.50 -20.06
C VAL A 198 -5.62 7.61 -19.96
N MET A 199 -5.66 8.30 -18.82
CA MET A 199 -6.51 9.47 -18.61
C MET A 199 -5.83 10.48 -17.70
N VAL A 200 -5.92 11.77 -18.05
CA VAL A 200 -5.54 12.88 -17.16
C VAL A 200 -6.76 13.76 -16.92
N ILE A 201 -7.11 13.94 -15.66
CA ILE A 201 -8.23 14.78 -15.22
C ILE A 201 -7.66 15.97 -14.46
N PRO A 202 -7.56 17.17 -15.09
CA PRO A 202 -6.90 18.32 -14.49
C PRO A 202 -7.56 18.82 -13.20
N ARG A 203 -8.89 18.72 -13.13
CA ARG A 203 -9.70 19.17 -12.00
C ARG A 203 -10.88 18.19 -11.83
N PRO A 204 -10.71 17.10 -11.07
CA PRO A 204 -11.82 16.21 -10.75
C PRO A 204 -12.86 16.98 -9.93
N LEU A 205 -14.14 16.61 -10.09
CA LEU A 205 -15.20 17.14 -9.23
C LEU A 205 -15.15 16.48 -7.85
N ASP A 206 -15.65 17.16 -6.83
CA ASP A 206 -15.60 16.68 -5.44
C ASP A 206 -16.24 15.28 -5.26
N ASP A 207 -17.34 15.01 -5.95
CA ASP A 207 -18.00 13.69 -5.94
C ASP A 207 -17.10 12.59 -6.53
N LEU A 208 -16.33 12.93 -7.57
CA LEU A 208 -15.35 12.02 -8.15
C LEU A 208 -14.17 11.80 -7.19
N GLU A 209 -13.68 12.85 -6.53
CA GLU A 209 -12.60 12.71 -5.55
C GLU A 209 -12.98 11.79 -4.39
N GLN A 210 -14.24 11.82 -3.95
CA GLN A 210 -14.76 10.98 -2.87
C GLN A 210 -14.96 9.52 -3.28
N THR A 211 -15.16 9.26 -4.57
CA THR A 211 -15.47 7.92 -5.09
C THR A 211 -14.26 7.20 -5.68
N LEU A 212 -13.23 7.92 -6.11
CA LEU A 212 -12.00 7.31 -6.58
C LEU A 212 -11.31 6.53 -5.46
N PRO A 213 -10.75 5.34 -5.76
CA PRO A 213 -10.08 4.55 -4.75
C PRO A 213 -8.81 5.28 -4.29
N VAL A 214 -8.63 5.34 -2.97
CA VAL A 214 -7.45 5.89 -2.32
C VAL A 214 -6.93 4.85 -1.33
N SER A 215 -5.61 4.60 -1.35
CA SER A 215 -5.01 3.60 -0.47
C SER A 215 -5.19 3.98 1.00
N SER A 216 -5.36 2.98 1.85
CA SER A 216 -5.61 3.18 3.28
C SER A 216 -4.51 3.94 4.04
N CYS A 217 -3.28 3.98 3.50
CA CYS A 217 -2.19 4.80 4.05
C CYS A 217 -2.46 6.30 3.96
N TRP A 218 -3.39 6.71 3.09
CA TRP A 218 -3.83 8.09 2.91
C TRP A 218 -5.12 8.42 3.65
N LEU A 219 -5.79 7.42 4.23
CA LEU A 219 -6.97 7.63 5.05
C LEU A 219 -6.54 7.98 6.47
N GLU A 220 -6.75 9.25 6.85
CA GLU A 220 -6.60 9.67 8.24
C GLU A 220 -7.57 8.86 9.13
N LYS A 221 -7.03 8.01 10.01
CA LYS A 221 -7.81 7.47 11.13
C LYS A 221 -7.62 8.43 12.30
N PRO A 222 -8.68 9.05 12.85
CA PRO A 222 -8.54 9.83 14.08
C PRO A 222 -8.01 8.89 15.17
N GLN A 223 -6.72 9.01 15.49
CA GLN A 223 -6.17 8.34 16.65
C GLN A 223 -6.63 9.13 17.87
N PRO A 224 -7.23 8.48 18.88
CA PRO A 224 -7.55 9.16 20.12
C PRO A 224 -6.24 9.71 20.68
N LEU A 225 -6.14 11.03 20.77
CA LEU A 225 -5.05 11.68 21.47
C LEU A 225 -5.13 11.22 22.93
N SER A 226 -4.16 10.42 23.37
CA SER A 226 -3.97 10.14 24.79
C SER A 226 -3.38 11.39 25.44
N LEU A 227 -4.23 12.40 25.64
CA LEU A 227 -3.89 13.59 26.38
C LEU A 227 -3.66 13.17 27.84
N PRO A 228 -2.48 13.41 28.43
CA PRO A 228 -2.27 13.25 29.86
C PRO A 228 -2.89 14.46 30.58
N ILE A 229 -4.21 14.63 30.44
CA ILE A 229 -4.95 15.56 31.27
C ILE A 229 -5.37 14.75 32.49
N GLU A 230 -4.76 15.02 33.64
CA GLU A 230 -5.42 14.76 34.91
C GLU A 230 -6.68 15.63 34.90
N LEU A 231 -7.80 15.05 34.48
CA LEU A 231 -9.10 15.64 34.74
C LEU A 231 -9.25 15.63 36.25
N LYS A 232 -8.89 16.73 36.91
CA LYS A 232 -9.49 17.05 38.20
C LYS A 232 -10.97 17.21 37.91
N GLU A 233 -11.71 16.11 38.08
CA GLU A 233 -13.13 16.18 38.30
C GLU A 233 -13.30 17.17 39.44
N THR A 234 -13.62 18.41 39.10
CA THR A 234 -14.17 19.31 40.10
C THR A 234 -15.52 18.69 40.37
N GLN A 235 -15.58 17.84 41.39
CA GLN A 235 -16.82 17.38 41.97
C GLN A 235 -17.62 18.66 42.15
N LYS A 236 -18.67 18.84 41.35
CA LYS A 236 -19.70 19.80 41.71
C LYS A 236 -20.15 19.30 43.07
N GLU A 237 -19.76 20.02 44.11
CA GLU A 237 -20.38 19.91 45.42
C GLU A 237 -21.88 19.82 45.14
N LEU A 238 -22.48 18.69 45.50
CA LEU A 238 -23.92 18.58 45.44
C LEU A 238 -24.43 19.67 46.39
N LEU A 239 -24.84 20.79 45.82
CA LEU A 239 -25.66 21.74 46.52
C LEU A 239 -26.90 20.96 46.92
N GLU A 240 -27.06 20.71 48.22
CA GLU A 240 -28.29 20.14 48.74
C GLU A 240 -29.44 21.04 48.26
N LEU A 241 -30.34 20.45 47.47
CA LEU A 241 -31.52 21.16 47.03
C LEU A 241 -32.32 21.53 48.27
N PRO A 242 -32.78 22.78 48.42
CA PRO A 242 -33.64 23.17 49.53
C PRO A 242 -34.83 22.23 49.61
N ASP A 243 -35.23 21.86 50.83
CA ASP A 243 -36.33 20.93 51.06
C ASP A 243 -37.60 21.40 50.33
N LEU A 244 -38.01 20.64 49.32
CA LEU A 244 -39.17 20.94 48.48
C LEU A 244 -40.46 21.01 49.31
N ALA A 245 -40.49 20.44 50.52
CA ALA A 245 -41.60 20.55 51.45
C ALA A 245 -41.78 21.95 52.07
N GLN A 246 -40.75 22.80 52.04
CA GLN A 246 -40.79 24.18 52.56
C GLN A 246 -41.18 25.21 51.49
N LEU A 247 -41.19 24.81 50.22
CA LEU A 247 -41.65 25.66 49.13
C LEU A 247 -43.18 25.61 49.10
N GLN A 248 -43.83 26.67 49.63
CA GLN A 248 -45.27 26.87 49.43
C GLN A 248 -45.57 26.91 47.93
N ALA A 249 -46.31 25.91 47.44
CA ALA A 249 -46.85 25.96 46.09
C ALA A 249 -47.74 27.22 45.98
N PRO A 250 -47.57 28.05 44.94
CA PRO A 250 -48.43 29.20 44.75
C PRO A 250 -49.88 28.73 44.63
N THR A 251 -50.76 29.25 45.49
CA THR A 251 -52.18 28.93 45.43
C THR A 251 -52.76 29.42 44.11
N PRO A 252 -53.54 28.60 43.40
CA PRO A 252 -54.19 29.05 42.17
C PRO A 252 -55.16 30.17 42.53
N LYS A 253 -54.97 31.35 41.93
CA LYS A 253 -55.96 32.43 42.02
C LYS A 253 -57.24 31.93 41.37
N SER A 254 -58.29 31.79 42.17
CA SER A 254 -59.65 31.59 41.69
C SER A 254 -60.21 32.92 41.19
N GLU A 255 -60.71 32.88 39.94
CA GLU A 255 -61.44 33.91 39.18
C GLU A 255 -60.67 35.13 38.64
#